data_AF-A0A7S4I3I7-F1
#
_entry.id   AF-A0A7S4I3I7-F1
#
_cell.length_a   1.000
_cell.length_b   1.000
_cell.length_c   1.000
_cell.angle_alpha   90.00
_cell.angle_beta   90.00
_cell.angle_gamma   90.00
#
_symmetry.space_group_name_H-M   'P 1'
#
loop_
_entity.id
_entity.type
_entity.pdbx_description
1 polymer ?
#
loop_
_entity_poly.entity_id
_entity_poly.type
_entity_poly.pdbx_seq_one_letter_code
_entity_poly.pdbx_strand_id
1 'polypeptide(L)'
;RKMLGSPSHGMVLCASNEDHPEVKFVSPPVDAKVGERVTVPGFDFEGEEGNPFAENKIGKKKIFEKLAPHLVTNEFGSPEFLGRPFLTSAGVCTSPIEGGNVA
;
A
#
# COMPACT_ATOMS: atom_id res chain seq x y z
N ARG A 1 15.67 -7.90 1.00
CA ARG A 1 16.75 -7.13 1.70
C ARG A 1 17.13 -7.82 3.02
N LYS A 2 18.40 -7.82 3.46
CA LYS A 2 18.76 -8.27 4.83
C LYS A 2 18.58 -7.14 5.84
N MET A 3 17.85 -7.40 6.92
CA MET A 3 17.63 -6.49 8.05
C MET A 3 18.30 -7.13 9.28
N LEU A 4 19.35 -6.48 9.81
CA LEU A 4 20.12 -6.99 10.95
C LEU A 4 20.57 -8.46 10.80
N GLY A 5 20.99 -8.85 9.59
CA GLY A 5 21.43 -10.21 9.29
C GLY A 5 20.32 -11.19 8.87
N SER A 6 19.06 -10.87 9.12
CA SER A 6 17.92 -11.72 8.74
C SER A 6 17.31 -11.31 7.39
N PRO A 7 16.93 -12.25 6.51
CA PRO A 7 16.31 -11.91 5.23
C PRO A 7 14.86 -11.43 5.41
N SER A 8 14.53 -10.28 4.82
CA SER A 8 13.17 -9.76 4.67
C SER A 8 12.79 -9.71 3.18
N HIS A 9 11.64 -10.30 2.85
CA HIS A 9 11.11 -10.45 1.48
C HIS A 9 9.87 -9.59 1.21
N GLY A 10 9.57 -8.64 2.09
CA GLY A 10 8.42 -7.76 1.96
C GLY A 10 8.38 -6.69 3.04
N MET A 11 7.42 -5.79 2.92
CA MET A 11 7.12 -4.75 3.91
C MET A 11 5.62 -4.76 4.18
N VAL A 12 5.24 -4.42 5.41
CA VAL A 12 3.83 -4.23 5.78
C VAL A 12 3.49 -2.77 5.58
N LEU A 13 2.37 -2.50 4.91
CA LEU A 13 1.90 -1.15 4.67
C LEU A 13 1.19 -0.61 5.92
N CYS A 14 1.58 0.58 6.33
CA CYS A 14 1.03 1.25 7.50
C CYS A 14 0.61 2.67 7.15
N ALA A 15 -0.37 3.20 7.87
CA ALA A 15 -0.61 4.63 7.94
C ALA A 15 0.15 5.21 9.12
N SER A 16 0.57 6.46 9.00
CA SER A 16 1.16 7.26 10.07
C SER A 16 0.72 8.71 9.97
N ASN A 17 0.62 9.39 11.10
CA ASN A 17 0.43 10.84 11.14
C ASN A 17 1.69 11.60 10.68
N GLU A 18 1.57 12.92 10.47
CA GLU A 18 2.62 13.78 9.87
C GLU A 18 3.97 13.68 10.57
N ASP A 19 3.99 13.60 11.90
CA ASP A 19 5.23 13.51 12.70
C ASP A 19 5.66 12.06 13.01
N HIS A 20 4.91 11.07 12.50
CA HIS A 20 5.06 9.65 12.79
C HIS A 20 5.06 9.20 14.29
N PRO A 21 4.50 9.91 15.29
CA PRO A 21 4.39 9.34 16.64
C PRO A 21 3.41 8.17 16.73
N GLU A 22 2.46 8.07 15.79
CA GLU A 22 1.51 6.97 15.71
C GLU A 22 1.59 6.27 14.36
N VAL A 23 1.66 4.94 14.41
CA VAL A 23 1.67 4.08 13.24
C VAL A 23 0.62 2.99 13.43
N LYS A 24 -0.25 2.81 12.44
CA LYS A 24 -1.30 1.78 12.44
C LYS A 24 -1.27 1.01 11.14
N PHE A 25 -1.63 -0.27 11.20
CA PHE A 25 -1.66 -1.12 10.02
C PHE A 25 -2.77 -0.71 9.05
N VAL A 26 -2.45 -0.75 7.76
CA VAL A 26 -3.48 -0.86 6.73
C VAL A 26 -4.01 -2.29 6.75
N SER A 27 -5.28 -2.43 7.10
CA SER A 27 -5.95 -3.72 7.26
C SER A 27 -6.90 -3.97 6.09
N PRO A 28 -6.81 -5.12 5.40
CA PRO A 28 -7.84 -5.50 4.44
C PRO A 28 -9.14 -5.88 5.18
N PRO A 29 -10.28 -5.96 4.46
CA PRO A 29 -11.52 -6.52 5.00
C PRO A 29 -11.31 -7.95 5.54
N VAL A 30 -12.09 -8.33 6.55
CA VAL A 30 -11.98 -9.65 7.21
C VAL A 30 -12.16 -10.83 6.25
N ASP A 31 -12.99 -10.65 5.22
CA ASP A 31 -13.31 -11.68 4.23
C ASP A 31 -12.33 -11.67 3.03
N ALA A 32 -11.28 -10.83 3.06
CA ALA A 32 -10.27 -10.78 2.01
C ALA A 32 -9.44 -12.07 2.00
N LYS A 33 -9.15 -12.57 0.79
CA LYS A 33 -8.42 -13.81 0.57
C LYS A 33 -6.92 -13.57 0.69
N VAL A 34 -6.26 -14.41 1.48
CA VAL A 34 -4.80 -14.38 1.60
C VAL A 34 -4.16 -14.59 0.23
N GLY A 35 -3.25 -13.68 -0.14
CA GLY A 35 -2.54 -13.69 -1.42
C GLY A 35 -3.29 -13.03 -2.57
N GLU A 36 -4.50 -12.49 -2.35
CA GLU A 36 -5.15 -11.68 -3.38
C GLU A 36 -4.43 -10.35 -3.61
N ARG A 37 -4.65 -9.78 -4.80
CA ARG A 37 -4.06 -8.51 -5.18
C ARG A 37 -4.95 -7.35 -4.75
N VAL A 38 -4.38 -6.40 -4.01
CA VAL A 38 -5.00 -5.10 -3.78
C VAL A 38 -4.92 -4.28 -5.07
N THR A 39 -6.04 -3.72 -5.49
CA THR A 39 -6.18 -2.91 -6.71
C THR A 39 -6.63 -1.49 -6.39
N VAL A 40 -6.46 -0.58 -7.34
CA VAL A 40 -6.90 0.82 -7.24
C VAL A 40 -7.79 1.12 -8.44
N PRO A 41 -9.03 1.59 -8.25
CA PRO A 41 -9.95 1.77 -9.37
C PRO A 41 -9.40 2.76 -10.42
N GLY A 42 -9.82 2.58 -11.68
CA GLY A 42 -9.38 3.43 -12.79
C GLY A 42 -7.90 3.23 -13.20
N PHE A 43 -7.27 2.16 -12.75
CA PHE A 43 -6.02 1.63 -13.29
C PHE A 43 -6.29 0.27 -13.93
N ASP A 44 -5.64 -0.01 -15.05
CA ASP A 44 -5.68 -1.32 -15.67
C ASP A 44 -4.64 -2.23 -15.02
N PHE A 45 -5.10 -3.38 -14.53
CA PHE A 45 -4.24 -4.40 -13.94
C PHE A 45 -4.20 -5.68 -14.78
N GLU A 46 -4.87 -5.68 -15.93
CA GLU A 46 -4.86 -6.77 -16.90
C GLU A 46 -3.63 -6.68 -17.81
N GLY A 47 -3.22 -7.82 -18.36
CA GLY A 47 -2.09 -7.90 -19.29
C GLY A 47 -0.71 -7.63 -18.67
N GLU A 48 0.29 -7.43 -19.54
CA GLU A 48 1.69 -7.31 -19.11
C GLU A 48 2.00 -6.02 -18.35
N GLU A 49 1.36 -4.91 -18.72
CA GLU A 49 1.58 -3.59 -18.08
C GLU A 49 0.98 -3.52 -16.68
N GLY A 50 -0.08 -4.29 -16.43
CA GLY A 50 -0.68 -4.45 -15.12
C GLY A 50 0.17 -5.26 -14.15
N ASN A 51 1.19 -5.99 -14.59
CA ASN A 51 1.99 -6.84 -13.71
C ASN A 51 2.94 -6.04 -12.79
N PRO A 52 3.12 -6.49 -11.53
CA PRO A 52 4.11 -5.90 -10.65
C PRO A 52 5.52 -5.95 -11.25
N PHE A 53 6.29 -4.87 -11.08
CA PHE A 53 7.69 -4.88 -11.50
C PHE A 53 8.53 -5.83 -10.64
N ALA A 54 9.52 -6.46 -11.26
CA ALA A 54 10.54 -7.23 -10.55
C ALA A 54 11.30 -6.35 -9.52
N GLU A 55 11.73 -6.96 -8.41
CA GLU A 55 12.39 -6.28 -7.27
C GLU A 55 13.52 -5.33 -7.70
N ASN A 56 14.38 -5.79 -8.63
CA ASN A 56 15.48 -5.00 -9.16
C ASN A 56 15.04 -3.67 -9.80
N LYS A 57 13.88 -3.65 -10.47
CA LYS A 57 13.34 -2.46 -11.12
C LYS A 57 12.71 -1.52 -10.10
N ILE A 58 12.03 -2.05 -9.08
CA ILE A 58 11.49 -1.25 -7.97
C ILE A 58 12.60 -0.47 -7.27
N GLY A 59 13.68 -1.15 -6.89
CA GLY A 59 14.82 -0.52 -6.20
C GLY A 59 15.58 0.47 -7.09
N LYS A 60 15.98 0.06 -8.31
CA LYS A 60 16.77 0.92 -9.21
C LYS A 60 16.03 2.18 -9.66
N LYS A 61 14.73 2.09 -9.91
CA LYS A 61 13.93 3.23 -10.38
C LYS A 61 13.27 4.02 -9.23
N LYS A 62 13.49 3.59 -7.98
CA LYS A 62 12.90 4.18 -6.78
C LYS A 62 11.38 4.31 -6.92
N ILE A 63 10.73 3.25 -7.41
CA ILE A 63 9.31 3.31 -7.77
C ILE A 63 8.46 3.63 -6.54
N PHE A 64 8.69 2.92 -5.43
CA PHE A 64 7.94 3.16 -4.19
C PHE A 64 8.15 4.58 -3.64
N GLU A 65 9.38 5.09 -3.63
CA GLU A 65 9.69 6.46 -3.20
C GLU A 65 8.96 7.54 -4.02
N LYS A 66 8.64 7.25 -5.28
CA LYS A 66 7.85 8.14 -6.15
C LYS A 66 6.36 8.03 -5.93
N LEU A 67 5.89 6.87 -5.48
CA LEU A 67 4.47 6.63 -5.19
C LEU A 67 4.08 7.11 -3.79
N ALA A 68 4.98 6.95 -2.81
CA ALA A 68 4.73 7.25 -1.40
C ALA A 68 4.12 8.64 -1.13
N PRO A 69 4.54 9.74 -1.78
CA PRO A 69 3.91 11.07 -1.57
C PRO A 69 2.44 11.15 -1.99
N HIS A 70 1.96 10.17 -2.75
CA HIS A 70 0.58 10.08 -3.25
C HIS A 70 -0.23 8.98 -2.54
N LEU A 71 0.37 8.30 -1.56
CA LEU A 71 -0.24 7.28 -0.73
C LEU A 71 -0.63 7.92 0.60
N VAL A 72 -1.93 8.15 0.78
CA VAL A 72 -2.49 8.81 1.96
C VAL A 72 -3.75 8.10 2.42
N THR A 73 -4.13 8.30 3.66
CA THR A 73 -5.47 7.92 4.15
C THR A 73 -6.41 9.10 3.98
N ASN A 74 -7.65 8.84 3.58
CA ASN A 74 -8.68 9.87 3.50
C ASN A 74 -9.29 10.18 4.88
N GLU A 75 -10.32 11.02 4.91
CA GLU A 75 -11.06 11.43 6.11
C GLU A 75 -11.82 10.28 6.81
N PHE A 76 -11.94 9.12 6.17
CA PHE A 76 -12.57 7.92 6.72
C PHE A 76 -11.55 6.83 7.10
N GLY A 77 -10.25 7.14 7.05
CA GLY A 77 -9.18 6.18 7.31
C GLY A 77 -9.00 5.14 6.21
N SER A 78 -9.58 5.33 5.02
CA SER A 78 -9.34 4.47 3.86
C SER A 78 -8.02 4.89 3.17
N PRO A 79 -7.06 4.00 2.97
CA PRO A 79 -5.84 4.28 2.21
C PRO A 79 -6.17 4.42 0.73
N GLU A 80 -5.61 5.46 0.12
CA GLU A 80 -5.86 5.88 -1.24
C GLU A 80 -4.56 6.15 -1.99
N PHE A 81 -4.60 5.91 -3.29
CA PHE A 81 -3.60 6.39 -4.23
C PHE A 81 -4.25 7.36 -5.21
N LEU A 82 -3.77 8.61 -5.24
CA LEU A 82 -4.33 9.68 -6.08
C LEU A 82 -5.86 9.86 -5.91
N GLY A 83 -6.34 9.80 -4.67
CA GLY A 83 -7.75 9.95 -4.33
C GLY A 83 -8.62 8.72 -4.63
N ARG A 84 -8.00 7.54 -4.80
CA ARG A 84 -8.69 6.30 -5.16
C ARG A 84 -8.39 5.19 -4.15
N PRO A 85 -9.42 4.54 -3.58
CA PRO A 85 -9.25 3.62 -2.46
C PRO A 85 -8.58 2.31 -2.87
N PHE A 86 -7.94 1.69 -1.89
CA PHE A 86 -7.40 0.35 -2.02
C PHE A 86 -8.52 -0.68 -1.90
N LEU A 87 -8.67 -1.50 -2.95
CA LEU A 87 -9.76 -2.45 -3.07
C LEU A 87 -9.25 -3.89 -3.09
N THR A 88 -10.01 -4.75 -2.43
CA THR A 88 -9.95 -6.20 -2.50
C THR A 88 -11.27 -6.72 -3.05
N SER A 89 -11.35 -8.02 -3.34
CA SER A 89 -12.63 -8.67 -3.68
C SER A 89 -13.68 -8.60 -2.56
N ALA A 90 -13.25 -8.37 -1.31
CA ALA A 90 -14.11 -8.26 -0.13
C ALA A 90 -14.42 -6.81 0.29
N GLY A 91 -13.88 -5.80 -0.41
CA GLY A 91 -14.14 -4.38 -0.13
C GLY A 91 -12.87 -3.54 0.07
N VAL A 92 -13.06 -2.38 0.69
CA VAL A 92 -12.04 -1.34 0.87
C VAL A 92 -11.13 -1.64 2.07
N CYS A 93 -9.82 -1.47 1.92
CA CYS A 93 -8.88 -1.54 3.04
C CYS A 93 -9.09 -0.35 4.00
N THR A 94 -8.75 -0.49 5.28
CA THR A 94 -8.94 0.57 6.27
C THR A 94 -7.74 0.70 7.20
N SER A 95 -7.61 1.87 7.81
CA SER A 95 -6.63 2.19 8.83
C SER A 95 -7.30 3.10 9.87
N PRO A 96 -6.95 2.97 11.17
CA PRO A 96 -7.42 3.88 12.20
C PRO A 96 -6.88 5.32 12.12
N ILE A 97 -5.95 5.60 11.20
CA ILE A 97 -5.42 6.96 10.99
C ILE A 97 -6.15 7.58 9.80
N GLU A 98 -6.73 8.74 10.03
CA GLU A 98 -7.38 9.59 9.03
C GLU A 98 -6.40 10.68 8.57
N GLY A 99 -6.36 10.99 7.27
CA GLY A 99 -5.53 12.08 6.73
C GLY A 99 -4.01 11.89 6.87
N GLY A 100 -3.54 10.69 7.21
CA GLY A 100 -2.13 10.35 7.39
C GLY A 100 -1.42 9.88 6.12
N ASN A 101 -0.09 9.81 6.17
CA ASN A 101 0.77 9.24 5.13
C ASN A 101 0.71 7.71 5.17
N VAL A 102 0.81 7.06 4.02
CA VAL A 102 0.82 5.59 3.90
C VAL A 102 2.15 5.13 3.30
N ALA A 103 2.86 4.25 4.01
CA ALA A 103 4.19 3.76 3.63
C ALA A 103 4.47 2.33 4.12
#